data_AF-A0A850A595-F1
#
_entry.id   AF-A0A850A595-F1
#
_cell.length_a   1.000
_cell.length_b   1.000
_cell.length_c   1.000
_cell.angle_alpha   90.00
_cell.angle_beta   90.00
_cell.angle_gamma   90.00
#
_symmetry.space_group_name_H-M   'P 1'
#
loop_
_entity.id
_entity.type
_entity.pdbx_description
1 polymer ?
#
loop_
_entity_poly.entity_id
_entity_poly.type
_entity_poly.pdbx_seq_one_letter_code
_entity_poly.pdbx_strand_id
1 'polypeptide(L)'
;MVSIIKILDYLIISDYFEFAENITKVREIMYTATISAKGQITLPVGIRKRLGVKANDKVALIFRGDEIILKPLKGTIKDLRGVLKTQTKPEVFEKIRKQVKESIAQKTD
;
A
#
# COMPACT_ATOMS: atom_id res chain seq x y z
N MET A 1 -44.91 -28.52 9.70
CA MET A 1 -44.38 -28.08 8.38
C MET A 1 -43.50 -26.84 8.51
N VAL A 2 -43.96 -25.75 9.15
CA VAL A 2 -43.15 -24.53 9.41
C VAL A 2 -41.85 -24.79 10.20
N SER A 3 -41.88 -25.70 11.17
CA SER A 3 -40.69 -26.03 11.98
C SER A 3 -39.59 -26.75 11.18
N ILE A 4 -39.96 -27.55 10.17
CA ILE A 4 -38.99 -28.29 9.34
C ILE A 4 -38.24 -27.32 8.41
N ILE A 5 -38.95 -26.33 7.86
CA ILE A 5 -38.36 -25.29 7.00
C ILE A 5 -37.36 -24.45 7.79
N LYS A 6 -37.70 -24.03 9.03
CA LYS A 6 -36.77 -23.30 9.90
C LYS A 6 -35.49 -24.08 10.24
N ILE A 7 -35.60 -25.40 10.42
CA ILE A 7 -34.45 -26.27 10.69
C ILE A 7 -33.57 -26.37 9.43
N LEU A 8 -34.18 -26.51 8.24
CA LEU A 8 -33.45 -26.51 6.97
C LEU A 8 -32.74 -25.17 6.72
N ASP A 9 -33.42 -24.04 6.96
CA ASP A 9 -32.84 -22.71 6.80
C ASP A 9 -31.62 -22.51 7.72
N TYR A 10 -31.71 -22.97 8.97
CA TYR A 10 -30.59 -22.92 9.91
C TYR A 10 -29.40 -23.79 9.46
N LEU A 11 -29.66 -25.01 8.97
CA LEU A 11 -28.62 -25.89 8.44
C LEU A 11 -27.89 -25.23 7.26
N ILE A 12 -28.64 -24.70 6.29
CA ILE A 12 -28.07 -24.08 5.08
C ILE A 12 -27.27 -22.82 5.44
N ILE A 13 -27.76 -22.01 6.38
CA ILE A 13 -27.05 -20.81 6.84
C ILE A 13 -25.78 -21.21 7.61
N SER A 14 -25.84 -22.24 8.45
CA SER A 14 -24.68 -22.75 9.20
C SER A 14 -23.59 -23.26 8.25
N ASP A 15 -23.96 -24.08 7.26
CA ASP A 15 -23.03 -24.61 6.26
C ASP A 15 -22.41 -23.48 5.43
N TYR A 16 -23.20 -22.47 5.05
CA TYR A 16 -22.71 -21.31 4.32
C TYR A 16 -21.75 -20.46 5.17
N PHE A 17 -22.02 -20.34 6.47
CA PHE A 17 -21.17 -19.61 7.39
C PHE A 17 -19.82 -20.32 7.60
N GLU A 18 -19.83 -21.63 7.84
CA GLU A 18 -18.60 -22.44 7.93
C GLU A 18 -17.80 -22.44 6.61
N PHE A 19 -18.50 -22.43 5.47
CA PHE A 19 -17.87 -22.31 4.15
C PHE A 19 -17.26 -20.92 3.92
N ALA A 20 -17.96 -19.85 4.29
CA ALA A 20 -17.46 -18.48 4.19
C ALA A 20 -16.25 -18.22 5.11
N GLU A 21 -16.25 -18.79 6.32
CA GLU A 21 -15.10 -18.76 7.23
C GLU A 21 -13.89 -19.48 6.62
N ASN A 22 -14.10 -20.64 5.96
CA ASN A 22 -13.02 -21.38 5.30
C ASN A 22 -12.46 -20.68 4.05
N ILE A 23 -13.28 -19.97 3.27
CA ILE A 23 -12.79 -19.12 2.15
C ILE A 23 -11.90 -17.99 2.68
N THR A 24 -12.24 -17.45 3.85
CA THR A 24 -11.55 -16.30 4.46
C THR A 24 -10.29 -16.71 5.23
N LYS A 25 -10.03 -18.01 5.41
CA LYS A 25 -8.89 -18.51 6.19
C LYS A 25 -7.57 -18.15 5.53
N VAL A 26 -7.03 -17.00 5.91
CA VAL A 26 -5.70 -16.53 5.51
C VAL A 26 -4.69 -17.56 6.02
N ARG A 27 -3.95 -18.19 5.10
CA ARG A 27 -2.85 -19.07 5.50
C ARG A 27 -1.84 -18.26 6.30
N GLU A 28 -1.77 -18.55 7.60
CA GLU A 28 -0.82 -17.93 8.50
C GLU A 28 0.56 -18.55 8.24
N ILE A 29 1.53 -17.71 7.91
CA ILE A 29 2.92 -18.12 7.69
C ILE A 29 3.74 -17.42 8.76
N MET A 30 4.26 -18.21 9.70
CA MET A 30 5.09 -17.70 10.78
C MET A 30 6.54 -17.51 10.32
N TYR A 31 7.09 -16.34 10.62
CA TYR A 31 8.53 -16.07 10.51
C TYR A 31 9.04 -15.62 11.88
N THR A 32 10.20 -16.13 12.28
CA THR A 32 10.89 -15.69 13.50
C THR A 32 12.11 -14.85 13.12
N ALA A 33 12.42 -13.85 13.95
CA ALA A 33 13.62 -13.04 13.80
C ALA A 33 14.09 -12.57 15.19
N THR A 34 15.41 -12.45 15.33
CA THR A 34 16.04 -11.93 16.55
C THR A 34 16.30 -10.45 16.42
N ILE A 35 16.04 -9.70 17.49
CA ILE A 35 16.40 -8.28 17.59
C ILE A 35 17.91 -8.20 17.87
N SER A 36 18.63 -7.45 17.05
CA SER A 36 20.07 -7.22 17.26
C SER A 36 20.32 -6.33 18.47
N ALA A 37 21.56 -6.28 18.97
CA ALA A 37 21.95 -5.37 20.05
C ALA A 37 21.66 -3.88 19.76
N LYS A 38 21.53 -3.52 18.48
CA LYS A 38 21.18 -2.15 18.03
C LYS A 38 19.67 -1.96 17.81
N GLY A 39 18.84 -2.91 18.22
CA GLY A 39 17.38 -2.84 18.05
C GLY A 39 16.89 -3.12 16.62
N GLN A 40 17.70 -3.75 15.76
CA GLN A 40 17.31 -4.02 14.37
C GLN A 40 16.73 -5.42 14.20
N ILE A 41 15.73 -5.56 13.32
CA ILE A 41 15.17 -6.86 12.91
C ILE A 41 15.45 -7.08 11.44
N THR A 42 15.95 -8.27 11.10
CA THR A 42 16.15 -8.66 9.70
C THR A 42 14.84 -9.16 9.11
N LEU A 43 14.41 -8.59 7.98
CA LEU A 43 13.22 -9.03 7.27
C LEU A 43 13.56 -10.26 6.40
N PRO A 44 13.03 -11.48 6.67
CA PRO A 44 13.37 -12.68 5.89
C PRO A 44 13.01 -12.56 4.41
N VAL A 45 13.69 -13.34 3.57
CA VAL A 45 13.56 -13.24 2.09
C VAL A 45 12.12 -13.40 1.60
N GLY A 46 11.32 -14.27 2.24
CA GLY A 46 9.91 -14.46 1.90
C GLY A 46 9.08 -13.19 2.10
N ILE A 47 9.25 -12.53 3.24
CA ILE A 47 8.55 -11.28 3.54
C ILE A 47 9.00 -10.16 2.60
N ARG A 48 10.31 -10.04 2.32
CA ARG A 48 10.84 -9.04 1.37
C ARG A 48 10.21 -9.17 -0.01
N LYS A 49 10.14 -10.41 -0.54
CA LYS A 49 9.53 -10.69 -1.84
C LYS A 49 8.04 -10.34 -1.87
N ARG A 50 7.30 -10.71 -0.82
CA ARG A 50 5.85 -10.46 -0.74
C ARG A 50 5.51 -8.98 -0.64
N LEU A 51 6.30 -8.22 0.11
CA LEU A 51 6.14 -6.76 0.23
C LEU A 51 6.75 -6.00 -0.97
N GLY A 52 7.60 -6.66 -1.76
CA GLY A 52 8.30 -6.06 -2.88
C GLY A 52 9.27 -4.96 -2.47
N VAL A 53 9.95 -5.14 -1.33
CA VAL A 53 10.94 -4.18 -0.78
C VAL A 53 12.36 -4.63 -1.07
N LYS A 54 13.24 -3.65 -1.30
CA LYS A 54 14.67 -3.81 -1.56
C LYS A 54 15.49 -3.15 -0.46
N ALA A 55 16.81 -3.36 -0.50
CA ALA A 55 17.72 -2.64 0.39
C ALA A 55 17.54 -1.13 0.22
N ASN A 56 17.56 -0.39 1.32
CA ASN A 56 17.34 1.06 1.40
C ASN A 56 15.91 1.54 1.13
N ASP A 57 14.94 0.66 0.88
CA ASP A 57 13.53 1.06 0.83
C ASP A 57 13.03 1.46 2.22
N LYS A 58 12.17 2.48 2.27
CA LYS A 58 11.50 2.89 3.50
C LYS A 58 10.24 2.08 3.73
N VAL A 59 9.99 1.75 4.99
CA VAL A 59 8.76 1.10 5.44
C VAL A 59 8.16 1.91 6.58
N ALA A 60 6.84 1.98 6.63
CA ALA A 60 6.09 2.49 7.77
C ALA A 60 5.81 1.36 8.75
N LEU A 61 6.01 1.64 10.04
CA LEU A 61 5.60 0.82 11.17
C LEU A 61 4.36 1.46 11.77
N ILE A 62 3.25 0.73 11.80
CA ILE A 62 1.96 1.24 12.26
C ILE A 62 1.46 0.31 13.35
N PHE A 63 1.21 0.85 14.54
CA PHE A 63 0.55 0.10 15.61
C PHE A 63 -0.93 -0.11 15.29
N ARG A 64 -1.40 -1.34 15.48
CA ARG A 64 -2.81 -1.72 15.46
C ARG A 64 -3.07 -2.62 16.66
N GLY A 65 -3.51 -2.02 17.76
CA GLY A 65 -3.57 -2.71 19.05
C GLY A 65 -2.17 -3.16 19.46
N ASP A 66 -2.03 -4.46 19.73
CA ASP A 66 -0.78 -5.09 20.15
C ASP A 66 0.10 -5.59 18.99
N GLU A 67 -0.32 -5.33 17.75
CA GLU A 67 0.41 -5.73 16.54
C GLU A 67 1.07 -4.54 15.84
N ILE A 68 2.19 -4.81 15.16
CA ILE A 68 2.83 -3.85 14.27
C ILE A 68 2.59 -4.27 12.82
N ILE A 69 1.97 -3.39 12.03
CA ILE A 69 1.82 -3.54 10.59
C ILE A 69 3.01 -2.89 9.90
N LEU A 70 3.69 -3.66 9.05
CA LEU A 70 4.74 -3.17 8.16
C LEU A 70 4.15 -2.79 6.80
N LYS A 71 4.30 -1.54 6.35
CA LYS A 71 3.87 -1.10 5.02
C LYS A 71 5.01 -0.50 4.20
N PRO A 72 5.28 -0.98 2.97
CA PRO A 72 6.21 -0.32 2.06
C PRO A 72 5.78 1.12 1.76
N LEU A 73 6.70 2.07 1.90
CA LEU A 73 6.49 3.44 1.44
C LEU A 73 6.98 3.52 0.00
N LYS A 74 6.11 3.15 -0.96
CA LYS A 74 6.38 3.27 -2.39
C LYS A 74 6.01 4.66 -2.87
N GLY A 75 6.81 5.21 -3.78
CA GLY A 75 6.55 6.51 -4.38
C GLY A 75 7.55 7.57 -3.92
N THR A 76 8.31 8.09 -4.88
CA THR A 76 9.02 9.34 -4.79
C THR A 76 8.21 10.43 -5.52
N ILE A 77 8.49 11.71 -5.28
CA ILE A 77 7.90 12.81 -6.09
C ILE A 77 8.12 12.58 -7.59
N LYS A 78 9.21 11.88 -7.97
CA LYS A 78 9.48 11.52 -9.38
C LYS A 78 8.45 10.54 -9.94
N ASP A 79 7.90 9.64 -9.12
CA ASP A 79 6.86 8.69 -9.53
C ASP A 79 5.51 9.39 -9.74
N LEU A 80 5.32 10.58 -9.17
CA LEU A 80 4.16 11.45 -9.39
C LEU A 80 4.32 12.36 -10.61
N ARG A 81 5.49 12.37 -11.27
CA ARG A 81 5.76 13.23 -12.42
C ARG A 81 4.85 12.83 -13.58
N GLY A 82 3.99 13.77 -14.01
CA GLY A 82 3.08 13.54 -15.14
C GLY A 82 1.77 12.82 -14.78
N VAL A 83 1.52 12.51 -13.50
CA VAL A 83 0.24 11.94 -13.04
C VAL A 83 -0.89 12.96 -13.13
N LEU A 84 -0.58 14.24 -12.94
CA LEU A 84 -1.54 15.33 -13.13
C LEU A 84 -1.79 15.54 -14.63
N LYS A 85 -2.93 15.06 -15.11
CA LYS A 85 -3.44 15.39 -16.45
C LYS A 85 -3.86 16.85 -16.46
N THR A 86 -3.06 17.71 -17.09
CA THR A 86 -3.44 19.11 -17.33
C THR A 86 -4.42 19.20 -18.50
N GLN A 87 -5.47 20.01 -18.36
CA GLN A 87 -6.38 20.36 -19.45
C GLN A 87 -5.80 21.46 -20.35
N THR A 88 -4.67 22.05 -19.96
CA THR A 88 -4.05 23.18 -20.66
C THR A 88 -3.10 22.69 -21.74
N LYS A 89 -3.23 23.25 -22.95
CA LYS A 89 -2.38 22.92 -24.10
C LYS A 89 -0.89 23.19 -23.80
N PRO A 90 0.04 22.35 -24.27
CA PRO A 90 1.48 22.53 -24.07
C PRO A 90 2.02 23.91 -24.49
N GLU A 91 1.40 24.50 -25.52
CA GLU A 91 1.73 25.82 -26.08
C GLU A 91 1.63 26.97 -25.05
N VAL A 92 0.73 26.86 -24.08
CA VAL A 92 0.56 27.86 -23.01
C VAL A 92 1.75 27.82 -22.05
N PHE A 93 2.24 26.61 -21.73
CA PHE A 93 3.40 26.45 -20.85
C PHE A 93 4.69 26.95 -21.50
N GLU A 94 4.86 26.77 -22.80
CA GLU A 94 6.04 27.28 -23.51
C GLU A 94 6.07 28.81 -23.55
N LYS A 95 4.91 29.47 -23.74
CA LYS A 95 4.82 30.93 -23.63
C LYS A 95 5.17 31.43 -22.22
N ILE A 96 4.60 30.80 -21.19
CA ILE A 96 4.88 31.16 -19.79
C ILE A 96 6.37 30.98 -19.48
N ARG A 97 6.97 29.86 -19.90
CA ARG A 97 8.40 29.59 -19.70
C ARG A 97 9.29 30.63 -20.37
N LYS A 98 8.93 31.04 -21.59
CA LYS A 98 9.67 32.06 -22.33
C LYS A 98 9.63 33.41 -21.61
N GLN A 99 8.45 33.86 -21.19
CA GLN A 99 8.29 35.11 -20.43
C GLN A 99 9.04 35.07 -19.09
N VAL A 100 8.99 33.95 -18.36
CA VAL A 100 9.72 33.81 -17.11
C VAL A 100 11.22 33.91 -17.36
N LYS A 101 11.77 33.22 -18.36
CA LYS A 101 13.20 33.30 -18.71
C LYS A 101 13.63 34.72 -19.07
N GLU A 102 12.85 35.42 -19.87
CA GLU A 102 13.12 36.81 -20.26
C GLU A 102 13.12 37.74 -19.03
N SER A 103 12.17 37.57 -18.11
CA SER A 103 12.09 38.39 -16.90
C SER A 103 13.20 38.12 -15.88
N ILE A 104 13.73 36.90 -15.83
CA ILE A 104 14.87 36.55 -14.98
C ILE A 104 16.17 37.11 -15.59
N ALA A 105 16.32 37.04 -16.92
CA ALA A 105 17.47 37.58 -17.61
C ALA A 105 17.59 39.11 -17.42
N GLN A 106 16.47 39.84 -17.49
CA GLN A 106 16.45 41.30 -17.29
C GLN A 106 16.68 41.75 -15.84
N LYS A 107 16.61 40.84 -14.85
CA LYS A 107 16.81 41.15 -13.43
C LYS A 107 18.21 40.82 -12.92
N THR A 108 19.08 40.29 -13.78
CA THR A 108 20.43 39.83 -13.40
C THR A 108 21.55 40.77 -13.88
N ASP A 109 21.21 41.94 -14.41
CA ASP A 109 22.15 43.05 -14.70
C ASP A 109 22.14 44.12 -13.60
#